data_AF-A0A1Z5IDG7-F1
#
_entry.id   AF-A0A1Z5IDG7-F1
#
_cell.length_a   1.000
_cell.length_b   1.000
_cell.length_c   1.000
_cell.angle_alpha   90.00
_cell.angle_beta   90.00
_cell.angle_gamma   90.00
#
_symmetry.space_group_name_H-M   'P 1'
#
loop_
_entity.id
_entity.type
_entity.pdbx_description
1 polymer ?
#
loop_
_entity_poly.entity_id
_entity_poly.type
_entity_poly.pdbx_seq_one_letter_code
_entity_poly.pdbx_strand_id
1 'polypeptide(L)'
;MFGEETLIGVIKHELVHYHLHLAGQSGQHRTKAFKQLLQAVGGLRYAPSQPQQTKPTKVLVYRCQQCGQLYRRKRRINTAKFVCGKCHGKLVFQKSERVS
;
A
#
# COMPACT_ATOMS: atom_id res chain seq x y z
N MET A 1 -11.66 -11.95 10.88
CA MET A 1 -11.63 -13.21 10.11
C MET A 1 -12.28 -12.91 8.78
N PHE A 2 -11.50 -12.73 7.71
CA PHE A 2 -12.03 -12.52 6.36
C PHE A 2 -11.73 -13.80 5.59
N GLY A 3 -12.71 -14.68 5.45
CA GLY A 3 -12.51 -16.00 4.86
C GLY A 3 -13.36 -16.16 3.61
N GLU A 4 -14.59 -16.60 3.81
CA GLU A 4 -15.45 -17.09 2.74
C GLU A 4 -16.09 -15.96 1.91
N GLU A 5 -16.72 -14.96 2.53
CA GLU A 5 -17.36 -13.87 1.78
C GLU A 5 -16.36 -13.05 0.95
N THR A 6 -15.15 -12.90 1.46
CA THR A 6 -14.06 -12.24 0.73
C THR A 6 -13.62 -13.08 -0.46
N LEU A 7 -13.47 -14.39 -0.28
CA LEU A 7 -13.14 -15.30 -1.37
C LEU A 7 -14.23 -15.29 -2.45
N ILE A 8 -15.51 -15.38 -2.06
CA ILE A 8 -16.65 -15.29 -2.97
C ILE A 8 -16.62 -13.96 -3.73
N GLY A 9 -16.35 -12.85 -3.05
CA GLY A 9 -16.26 -11.53 -3.67
C GLY A 9 -15.11 -11.40 -4.67
N VAL A 10 -13.97 -12.04 -4.41
CA VAL A 10 -12.83 -12.09 -5.34
C VAL A 10 -13.12 -13.00 -6.53
N ILE A 11 -13.74 -14.16 -6.32
CA ILE A 11 -14.14 -15.04 -7.43
C ILE A 11 -15.11 -14.32 -8.37
N LYS A 12 -16.11 -13.62 -7.82
CA LYS A 12 -17.03 -12.78 -8.59
C LYS A 12 -16.30 -11.70 -9.38
N HIS A 13 -15.25 -11.09 -8.83
CA HIS A 13 -14.42 -10.11 -9.54
C HIS A 13 -13.76 -10.71 -10.79
N GLU A 14 -13.12 -11.87 -10.66
CA GLU A 14 -12.43 -12.52 -11.78
C GLU A 14 -13.42 -13.00 -12.85
N LEU A 15 -14.60 -13.47 -12.43
CA LEU A 15 -15.67 -13.87 -13.37
C LEU A 15 -16.20 -12.68 -14.18
N VAL A 16 -16.25 -11.47 -13.61
CA VAL A 16 -16.62 -10.25 -14.35
C VAL A 16 -15.58 -9.91 -15.42
N HIS A 17 -14.29 -10.03 -15.11
CA HIS A 17 -13.24 -9.85 -16.13
C HIS A 17 -13.39 -10.86 -17.26
N TYR A 18 -13.58 -12.13 -16.90
CA TYR A 18 -13.72 -13.20 -17.87
C TYR A 18 -14.93 -12.99 -18.78
N HIS A 19 -16.08 -12.62 -18.20
CA HIS A 19 -17.29 -12.33 -18.97
C HIS A 19 -17.08 -11.17 -19.97
N LEU A 20 -16.47 -10.07 -19.53
CA LEU A 20 -16.21 -8.93 -20.41
C LEU A 20 -15.20 -9.28 -21.51
N HIS A 21 -14.19 -10.09 -21.20
CA HIS A 21 -13.24 -10.59 -22.19
C HIS A 21 -13.94 -11.41 -23.29
N LEU A 22 -14.80 -12.36 -22.91
CA LEU A 22 -15.58 -13.15 -23.86
C LEU A 22 -16.50 -12.28 -24.74
N ALA A 23 -17.03 -11.19 -24.18
CA ALA A 23 -17.86 -10.23 -24.90
C ALA A 23 -17.06 -9.22 -25.76
N GLY A 24 -15.73 -9.32 -25.83
CA GLY A 24 -14.87 -8.36 -26.53
C GLY A 24 -14.84 -6.97 -25.90
N GLN A 25 -15.28 -6.83 -24.65
CA GLN A 25 -15.34 -5.59 -23.90
C GLN A 25 -14.13 -5.43 -22.97
N SER A 26 -13.73 -4.19 -22.70
CA SER A 26 -12.61 -3.92 -21.79
C SER A 26 -12.96 -4.23 -20.32
N GLY A 27 -12.27 -5.21 -19.73
CA GLY A 27 -12.32 -5.57 -18.30
C GLY A 27 -11.63 -4.56 -17.35
N GLN A 28 -11.06 -3.46 -17.84
CA GLN A 28 -10.39 -2.49 -16.95
C GLN A 28 -11.35 -1.93 -15.89
N HIS A 29 -10.89 -1.85 -14.63
CA HIS A 29 -11.71 -1.40 -13.48
C HIS A 29 -12.31 0.01 -13.59
N ARG A 30 -11.82 0.82 -14.53
CA ARG A 30 -12.32 2.18 -14.78
C ARG A 30 -13.57 2.20 -15.67
N THR A 31 -13.82 1.16 -16.47
CA THR A 31 -14.90 1.14 -17.45
C THR A 31 -16.28 1.09 -16.79
N LYS A 32 -17.27 1.65 -17.48
CA LYS A 32 -18.67 1.63 -17.03
C LYS A 32 -19.19 0.18 -16.98
N ALA A 33 -18.88 -0.61 -18.00
CA ALA A 33 -19.28 -2.02 -18.10
C ALA A 33 -18.78 -2.84 -16.90
N PHE A 34 -17.49 -2.73 -16.55
CA PHE A 34 -16.93 -3.41 -15.38
C PHE A 34 -17.61 -2.98 -14.08
N LYS A 35 -17.77 -1.68 -13.85
CA LYS A 35 -18.38 -1.17 -12.61
C LYS A 35 -19.83 -1.64 -12.46
N GLN A 36 -20.62 -1.58 -13.53
CA GLN A 36 -22.03 -1.98 -13.51
C GLN A 36 -22.17 -3.48 -13.27
N LEU A 37 -21.40 -4.30 -13.99
CA LEU A 37 -21.49 -5.75 -13.86
C LEU A 37 -20.98 -6.23 -12.51
N LEU A 38 -19.88 -5.66 -12.01
CA LEU A 38 -19.35 -5.96 -10.68
C LEU A 38 -20.35 -5.62 -9.57
N GLN A 39 -21.03 -4.48 -9.67
CA GLN A 39 -22.07 -4.08 -8.72
C GLN A 39 -23.27 -5.04 -8.78
N ALA A 40 -23.71 -5.42 -9.97
CA ALA A 40 -24.85 -6.33 -10.15
C ALA A 40 -24.62 -7.72 -9.53
N VAL A 41 -23.40 -8.25 -9.62
CA VAL A 41 -23.07 -9.56 -9.02
C VAL A 41 -22.65 -9.48 -7.54
N GLY A 42 -22.51 -8.27 -6.99
CA GLY A 42 -22.01 -8.07 -5.63
C GLY A 42 -20.56 -8.52 -5.46
N GLY A 43 -19.72 -8.29 -6.47
CA GLY A 43 -18.29 -8.62 -6.42
C GLY A 43 -17.48 -7.54 -5.69
N LEU A 44 -16.33 -7.94 -5.15
CA LEU A 44 -15.43 -6.99 -4.48
C LEU A 44 -14.60 -6.26 -5.51
N ARG A 45 -14.64 -4.93 -5.48
CA ARG A 45 -13.78 -4.11 -6.36
C ARG A 45 -12.32 -4.15 -5.93
N TYR A 46 -12.10 -4.20 -4.63
CA TYR A 46 -10.79 -4.28 -4.01
C TYR A 46 -10.85 -5.36 -2.93
N ALA A 47 -9.76 -6.12 -2.77
CA ALA A 47 -9.63 -7.01 -1.62
C ALA A 47 -9.70 -6.18 -0.33
N PRO A 48 -10.41 -6.65 0.72
CA PRO A 48 -10.40 -5.98 2.00
C PRO A 48 -8.96 -5.94 2.52
N SER A 49 -8.60 -4.83 3.16
CA SER A 49 -7.32 -4.72 3.85
C SER A 49 -7.20 -5.88 4.83
N GLN A 50 -6.23 -6.78 4.60
CA GLN A 50 -5.93 -7.80 5.58
C GLN A 50 -5.66 -7.11 6.92
N PRO A 51 -6.20 -7.61 8.05
CA PRO A 51 -5.86 -7.06 9.34
C PRO A 51 -4.35 -7.14 9.44
N GLN A 52 -3.69 -5.97 9.44
CA GLN A 52 -2.26 -5.91 9.66
C GLN A 52 -2.06 -6.54 11.02
N GLN A 53 -1.53 -7.77 11.05
CA GLN A 53 -0.79 -8.21 12.21
C GLN A 53 0.19 -7.09 12.46
N THR A 54 0.05 -6.39 13.58
CA THR A 54 0.94 -5.31 14.02
C THR A 54 2.29 -5.93 14.34
N LYS A 55 2.97 -6.41 13.30
CA LYS A 55 4.35 -6.86 13.40
C LYS A 55 5.13 -5.61 13.75
N PRO A 56 5.92 -5.61 14.84
CA PRO A 56 6.66 -4.44 15.27
C PRO A 56 7.46 -3.93 14.09
N THR A 57 7.16 -2.70 13.67
CA THR A 57 7.79 -2.15 12.47
C THR A 57 9.14 -1.57 12.86
N LYS A 58 10.20 -2.00 12.17
CA LYS A 58 11.54 -1.44 12.34
C LYS A 58 11.53 0.00 11.84
N VAL A 59 11.72 0.94 12.75
CA VAL A 59 11.88 2.36 12.45
C VAL A 59 13.36 2.70 12.44
N LEU A 60 13.81 3.31 11.36
CA LEU A 60 15.17 3.82 11.22
C LEU A 60 15.19 5.29 11.61
N VAL A 61 16.11 5.65 12.51
CA VAL A 61 16.29 7.01 13.01
C VAL A 61 17.53 7.61 12.35
N TYR A 62 17.36 8.75 11.72
CA TYR A 62 18.43 9.57 11.16
C TYR A 62 18.52 10.88 11.93
N ARG A 63 19.74 11.40 12.11
CA ARG A 63 20.00 12.67 12.78
C ARG A 63 20.69 13.63 11.82
N CYS A 64 20.26 14.89 11.79
CA CYS A 64 21.01 15.94 11.13
C CYS A 64 22.26 16.29 11.94
N GLN A 65 23.42 16.35 11.30
CA GLN A 65 24.68 16.69 11.96
C GLN A 65 24.79 18.17 12.35
N GLN A 66 24.03 19.06 11.71
CA GLN A 66 24.11 20.51 11.94
C GLN A 66 23.10 21.00 12.99
N CYS A 67 21.81 20.67 12.83
CA CYS A 67 20.76 21.13 13.75
C CYS A 67 20.25 20.05 14.72
N GLY A 68 20.76 18.81 14.62
CA GLY A 68 20.36 17.72 15.49
C GLY A 68 18.96 17.14 15.22
N GLN A 69 18.20 17.66 14.25
CA GLN A 69 16.85 17.17 13.95
C GLN A 69 16.82 15.66 13.68
N LEU A 70 15.88 14.97 14.32
CA LEU A 70 15.66 13.54 14.14
C LEU A 70 14.59 13.28 13.07
N TYR A 71 14.83 12.27 12.24
CA TYR A 71 13.93 11.78 11.20
C TYR A 71 13.68 10.29 11.38
N ARG A 72 12.42 9.93 11.62
CA ARG A 72 11.96 8.53 11.71
C ARG A 72 11.48 8.07 10.33
N ARG A 73 11.97 6.92 9.86
CA ARG A 73 11.67 6.36 8.52
C ARG A 73 11.43 4.86 8.58
N LYS A 74 10.44 4.37 7.84
CA LYS A 74 10.16 2.92 7.71
C LYS A 74 11.14 2.21 6.76
N ARG A 75 11.87 2.96 5.91
CA ARG A 75 12.84 2.46 4.92
C ARG A 75 14.14 3.25 4.99
N ARG A 76 15.26 2.65 4.58
CA ARG A 76 16.55 3.37 4.47
C ARG A 76 16.43 4.49 3.46
N ILE A 77 16.99 5.64 3.79
CA ILE A 77 17.14 6.78 2.86
C ILE A 77 18.59 6.89 2.41
N ASN A 78 18.80 7.34 1.19
CA ASN A 78 20.13 7.67 0.68
C ASN A 78 20.55 9.05 1.22
N THR A 79 21.43 9.07 2.22
CA THR A 79 21.90 10.31 2.86
C THR A 79 22.86 11.14 2.00
N ALA A 80 23.28 10.65 0.83
CA ALA A 80 23.98 11.46 -0.17
C ALA A 80 23.01 12.31 -1.01
N LYS A 81 21.78 11.81 -1.21
CA LYS A 81 20.73 12.54 -1.95
C LYS A 81 19.83 13.37 -1.04
N PHE A 82 19.55 12.87 0.16
CA PHE A 82 18.60 13.48 1.09
C PHE A 82 19.33 14.23 2.22
N VAL A 83 18.92 15.48 2.43
CA VAL A 83 19.44 16.38 3.48
C VAL A 83 18.35 16.75 4.49
N CYS A 84 18.75 17.42 5.57
CA CYS A 84 17.82 17.97 6.54
C CYS A 84 16.90 19.00 5.89
N GLY A 85 15.59 18.80 5.95
CA GLY A 85 14.60 19.78 5.44
C GLY A 85 14.50 21.08 6.23
N LYS A 86 15.20 21.23 7.36
CA LYS A 86 15.23 22.46 8.17
C LYS A 86 16.45 23.33 7.91
N CYS A 87 17.64 22.74 7.82
CA CYS A 87 18.90 23.48 7.70
C CYS A 87 19.76 23.03 6.52
N HIS A 88 19.28 22.09 5.69
CA HIS A 88 20.01 21.49 4.56
C HIS A 88 21.30 20.74 4.95
N GLY A 89 21.59 20.58 6.24
CA GLY A 89 22.73 19.81 6.73
C GLY A 89 22.63 18.30 6.47
N LYS A 90 23.80 17.64 6.45
CA LYS A 90 23.93 16.20 6.18
C LYS A 90 23.19 15.34 7.23
N LEU A 91 22.53 14.29 6.75
CA LEU A 91 21.86 13.31 7.60
C LEU A 91 22.77 12.10 7.83
N VAL A 92 22.79 11.60 9.06
CA VAL A 92 23.48 10.35 9.42
C VAL A 92 22.50 9.37 10.03
N PHE A 93 22.67 8.09 9.70
CA PHE A 93 21.92 7.03 10.37
C PHE A 93 22.39 6.95 11.83
N GLN A 94 21.43 6.91 12.76
CA GLN A 94 21.73 6.85 14.18
C GLN A 94 21.43 5.47 14.76
N LYS A 95 20.19 4.99 14.63
CA LYS A 95 19.78 3.70 15.19
C LYS A 95 18.55 3.14 14.49
N SER A 96 18.28 1.86 14.74
CA SER A 96 16.98 1.26 14.43
C SER A 96 16.24 0.90 15.71
N GLU A 97 14.97 1.25 15.78
CA GLU A 97 14.07 0.98 16.90
C GLU A 97 12.94 0.07 16.42
N ARG A 98 12.43 -0.82 17.29
CA ARG A 98 11.17 -1.54 17.03
C ARG A 98 10.05 -0.73 17.67
N VAL A 99 9.03 -0.39 16.89
CA VAL A 99 7.82 0.25 17.39
C VAL A 99 6.69 -0.77 17.28
N SER A 100 6.10 -1.10 18.42
CA SER A 100 4.92 -1.96 18.57
C SER A 100 3.64 -1.20 18.25
#